data_AF-A0A662CRH3-F1
#
_entry.id   AF-A0A662CRH3-F1
#
_cell.length_a   1.000
_cell.length_b   1.000
_cell.length_c   1.000
_cell.angle_alpha   90.00
_cell.angle_beta   90.00
_cell.angle_gamma   90.00
#
_symmetry.space_group_name_H-M   'P 1'
#
loop_
_entity.id
_entity.type
_entity.pdbx_description
1 polymer ?
#
loop_
_entity_poly.entity_id
_entity_poly.type
_entity_poly.pdbx_seq_one_letter_code
_entity_poly.pdbx_strand_id
1 'polypeptide(L)' 'MIDRFGVRTAIIAVPDMAAQKVCDQLLGYGINGIINFAPVILKVSEDIIINNVNLSDEIESVIYCVSLTENECPE' A
#
# COMPACT_ATOMS: atom_id res chain seq x y z
N MET A 1 -19.91 8.66 -9.59
CA MET A 1 -19.36 9.26 -8.35
C MET A 1 -17.88 9.55 -8.51
N ILE A 2 -17.08 8.57 -8.91
CA ILE A 2 -15.64 8.73 -9.21
C ILE A 2 -15.41 9.82 -10.28
N ASP A 3 -16.04 9.68 -11.45
CA ASP A 3 -15.93 10.67 -12.54
C ASP A 3 -16.41 12.07 -12.15
N ARG A 4 -17.50 12.13 -11.35
CA ARG A 4 -18.09 13.40 -10.89
C ARG A 4 -17.08 14.25 -10.09
N PHE A 5 -16.21 13.60 -9.33
CA PHE A 5 -15.22 14.27 -8.48
C PHE A 5 -13.82 14.25 -9.10
N GLY A 6 -13.65 13.70 -10.31
CA GLY A 6 -12.34 13.60 -10.97
C GLY A 6 -11.33 12.79 -10.15
N VAL A 7 -11.80 11.74 -9.46
CA VAL A 7 -10.92 10.92 -8.60
C VAL A 7 -9.96 10.12 -9.46
N ARG A 8 -8.66 10.28 -9.19
CA ARG A 8 -7.58 9.65 -9.95
C ARG A 8 -6.77 8.64 -9.12
N THR A 9 -7.02 8.60 -7.82
CA THR A 9 -6.22 7.85 -6.84
C THR A 9 -7.10 7.03 -5.90
N ALA A 10 -6.65 5.85 -5.49
CA ALA A 10 -7.33 4.97 -4.54
C ALA A 10 -6.37 4.32 -3.54
N ILE A 11 -6.92 3.82 -2.43
CA ILE A 11 -6.22 2.98 -1.46
C ILE A 11 -6.88 1.60 -1.46
N ILE A 12 -6.08 0.55 -1.61
CA ILE A 12 -6.52 -0.84 -1.48
C ILE A 12 -6.06 -1.36 -0.12
N ALA A 13 -7.02 -1.65 0.76
CA ALA A 13 -6.81 -2.17 2.11
C ALA A 13 -7.73 -3.37 2.38
N VAL A 14 -7.86 -4.25 1.38
CA VAL A 14 -8.67 -5.48 1.44
C VAL A 14 -7.75 -6.71 1.58
N PRO A 15 -8.27 -7.88 1.95
CA PRO A 15 -7.50 -9.12 1.93
C PRO A 15 -6.92 -9.43 0.55
N ASP A 16 -5.79 -10.15 0.53
CA ASP A 16 -5.05 -10.56 -0.66
C ASP A 16 -5.93 -11.15 -1.78
N MET A 17 -6.84 -12.06 -1.44
CA MET A 17 -7.74 -12.75 -2.37
C MET A 17 -8.70 -11.80 -3.11
N ALA A 18 -8.94 -10.61 -2.56
CA ALA A 18 -9.83 -9.61 -3.14
C ALA A 18 -9.05 -8.48 -3.85
N ALA A 19 -7.77 -8.29 -3.54
CA ALA A 19 -7.00 -7.11 -3.92
C ALA A 19 -6.93 -6.92 -5.45
N GLN A 20 -6.63 -7.97 -6.20
CA GLN A 20 -6.55 -7.90 -7.67
C GLN A 20 -7.89 -7.51 -8.28
N LYS A 21 -8.98 -8.17 -7.85
CA LYS A 21 -10.33 -7.88 -8.37
C LYS A 21 -10.74 -6.43 -8.11
N VAL A 22 -10.43 -5.91 -6.93
CA VAL A 22 -10.70 -4.50 -6.59
C VAL A 22 -9.85 -3.57 -7.43
N CYS A 23 -8.56 -3.88 -7.63
CA CYS A 23 -7.68 -3.12 -8.51
C CYS A 23 -8.26 -3.00 -9.91
N ASP A 24 -8.62 -4.13 -10.54
CA ASP A 24 -9.17 -4.17 -11.90
C ASP A 24 -10.45 -3.30 -12.02
N GLN A 25 -11.30 -3.33 -11.00
CA GLN A 25 -12.50 -2.49 -10.95
C GLN A 25 -12.16 -0.99 -10.89
N LEU A 26 -11.20 -0.60 -10.04
CA LEU A 26 -10.77 0.80 -9.91
C LEU A 26 -10.15 1.33 -11.22
N LEU A 27 -9.33 0.51 -11.89
CA LEU A 27 -8.78 0.84 -13.20
C LEU A 27 -9.87 1.04 -14.25
N GLY A 28 -10.93 0.23 -14.21
CA GLY A 28 -12.11 0.39 -15.07
C GLY A 28 -12.86 1.72 -14.90
N TYR A 29 -12.67 2.39 -13.75
CA TYR A 29 -13.20 3.74 -13.50
C TYR A 29 -12.19 4.86 -13.76
N GLY A 30 -11.05 4.57 -14.39
CA GLY A 30 -10.05 5.57 -14.75
C GLY A 30 -9.13 6.00 -13.60
N ILE A 31 -9.11 5.25 -12.49
CA ILE A 31 -8.11 5.44 -11.44
C ILE A 31 -6.77 4.91 -11.95
N ASN A 32 -5.70 5.70 -11.79
CA ASN A 32 -4.36 5.33 -12.27
C ASN A 32 -3.26 5.47 -11.21
N GLY A 33 -3.61 5.91 -10.00
CA GLY A 33 -2.74 5.85 -8.84
C GLY A 33 -3.34 4.99 -7.73
N ILE A 34 -2.59 4.02 -7.22
CA ILE A 34 -3.05 3.11 -6.17
C ILE A 34 -2.00 3.03 -5.06
N ILE A 35 -2.43 3.21 -3.81
CA ILE A 35 -1.66 2.80 -2.64
C ILE A 35 -2.18 1.43 -2.21
N ASN A 36 -1.32 0.41 -2.27
CA ASN A 36 -1.67 -0.97 -1.96
C ASN A 36 -1.14 -1.35 -0.57
N PHE A 37 -2.06 -1.54 0.37
CA PHE A 37 -1.79 -2.11 1.70
C PHE A 37 -2.09 -3.62 1.75
N ALA A 38 -2.63 -4.20 0.67
CA ALA A 38 -2.84 -5.64 0.64
C ALA A 38 -1.49 -6.37 0.54
N PRO A 39 -1.31 -7.52 1.20
CA PRO A 39 -0.05 -8.26 1.23
C PRO A 39 0.16 -9.08 -0.05
N VAL A 40 -0.03 -8.45 -1.22
CA VAL A 40 0.09 -9.08 -2.53
C VAL A 40 0.53 -8.06 -3.56
N ILE A 41 1.37 -8.50 -4.51
CA ILE A 41 1.76 -7.68 -5.67
C ILE A 41 0.62 -7.72 -6.69
N LEU A 42 0.08 -6.55 -7.01
CA LEU A 42 -0.98 -6.38 -8.01
C LEU A 42 -0.38 -6.46 -9.43
N LYS A 43 -1.08 -7.17 -10.33
CA LYS A 43 -0.71 -7.27 -11.73
C LYS A 43 -1.42 -6.17 -12.51
N VAL A 44 -0.67 -5.19 -12.98
CA VAL A 44 -1.18 -4.06 -13.77
C VAL A 44 -0.22 -3.74 -14.91
N SER A 45 -0.66 -2.94 -15.87
CA SER A 45 0.17 -2.40 -16.94
C SER A 45 1.11 -1.30 -16.44
N GLU A 46 2.18 -1.03 -17.20
CA GLU A 46 3.25 -0.08 -16.80
C GLU A 46 2.79 1.37 -16.66
N ASP A 47 1.64 1.73 -17.23
CA ASP A 47 1.04 3.07 -17.13
C ASP A 47 0.31 3.32 -15.81
N ILE A 48 0.18 2.31 -14.95
CA ILE A 48 -0.47 2.40 -13.64
C ILE A 48 0.56 2.56 -12.52
N ILE A 49 0.40 3.61 -11.71
CA ILE A 49 1.28 3.88 -10.58
C ILE A 49 0.75 3.13 -9.36
N ILE A 50 1.52 2.16 -8.86
CA ILE A 50 1.21 1.43 -7.62
C ILE A 50 2.32 1.67 -6.59
N ASN A 51 1.94 2.16 -5.42
CA ASN A 51 2.81 2.21 -4.24
C ASN A 51 2.40 1.09 -3.27
N ASN A 52 3.26 0.08 -3.08
CA ASN A 52 3.01 -0.99 -2.12
C ASN A 52 3.53 -0.59 -0.75
N VAL A 53 2.68 -0.64 0.27
CA VAL A 53 3.02 -0.28 1.64
C VAL A 53 3.01 -1.55 2.48
N ASN A 54 4.18 -1.90 3.03
CA ASN A 54 4.29 -2.96 4.02
C ASN A 54 4.39 -2.36 5.42
N LEU A 55 3.26 -2.31 6.13
CA LEU A 55 3.23 -1.79 7.49
C LEU A 55 4.07 -2.62 8.47
N SER A 56 4.26 -3.91 8.21
CA SER A 56 5.07 -4.78 9.09
C SER A 56 6.52 -4.32 9.09
N ASP A 57 7.09 -4.02 7.91
CA ASP A 57 8.48 -3.57 7.78
C ASP A 57 8.68 -2.21 8.45
N GLU A 58 7.71 -1.29 8.29
CA GLU A 58 7.73 0.03 8.93
C GLU A 58 7.69 -0.10 10.46
N ILE A 59 6.83 -0.97 11.00
CA ILE A 59 6.73 -1.22 12.43
C ILE A 59 7.99 -1.90 12.96
N GLU A 60 8.52 -2.90 12.24
CA GLU A 60 9.77 -3.58 12.60
C GLU A 60 10.94 -2.60 12.66
N SER A 61 11.04 -1.69 11.69
CA SER A 61 12.06 -0.64 11.67
C SER A 61 11.98 0.24 12.92
N VAL A 62 10.78 0.65 13.32
CA VAL A 62 10.57 1.46 14.54
C VAL A 62 10.95 0.67 15.79
N ILE A 63 10.52 -0.59 15.91
CA ILE A 63 10.86 -1.45 17.05
C ILE A 63 12.37 -1.63 17.17
N TYR A 64 13.05 -1.91 16.06
CA TYR A 64 14.50 -2.08 16.02
C TYR A 64 15.22 -0.79 16.45
N CYS A 65 14.83 0.37 15.93
CA CYS A 65 15.41 1.65 16.32
C CYS A 65 15.30 1.90 17.83
N VAL A 66 14.13 1.63 18.43
CA VAL A 66 13.94 1.78 19.87
C VAL A 66 14.86 0.80 20.65
N SER A 67 14.97 -0.45 20.21
CA SER A 67 15.81 -1.44 20.89
C SER A 67 17.30 -1.09 20.90
N LEU A 68 17.80 -0.39 19.87
CA LEU A 68 19.20 0.08 19.84
C LEU A 68 19.46 1.18 20.86
N THR A 69 18.48 2.05 21.12
CA THR A 69 18.63 3.12 22.12
C THR A 69 18.71 2.60 23.55
N GLU A 70 18.21 1.39 23.82
CA GLU A 70 18.29 0.73 25.14
C GLU A 70 19.64 0.06 25.40
N ASN A 71 20.42 -0.28 24.36
CA ASN A 71 21.66 -1.04 24.47
C ASN A 71 22.94 -0.17 24.58
N GLU A 72 22.84 1.16 24.57
CA GLU A 72 23.99 2.09 24.66
C GLU A 72 24.26 2.66 26.07
N CYS A 73 23.68 2.10 27.13
CA CYS A 73 24.02 2.48 28.50
C CYS A 73 24.69 1.30 29.25
N PRO A 74 25.99 1.07 29.07
CA PRO A 74 26.74 0.22 29.99
C PRO A 74 26.86 0.94 31.35
N GLU A 75 26.48 0.26 32.43
CA GLU A 75 26.79 0.66 33.82
C GLU A 75 28.32 0.81 34.04
#